data_AF-A0A072UHZ7-F1
#
_entry.id   AF-A0A072UHZ7-F1
#
_cell.length_a   1.000
_cell.length_b   1.000
_cell.length_c   1.000
_cell.angle_alpha   90.00
_cell.angle_beta   90.00
_cell.angle_gamma   90.00
#
_symmetry.space_group_name_H-M   'P 1'
#
loop_
_entity.id
_entity.type
_entity.pdbx_description
1 polymer ?
#
loop_
_entity_poly.entity_id
_entity_poly.type
_entity_poly.pdbx_seq_one_letter_code
_entity_poly.pdbx_strand_id
1 'polypeptide(L)'
;MFQKLKAIQERFPHITIMGIKLINSSDRENQIQFLMTENITFPILLSQQTFPQIKEGACYILFRNFKSPKIYNEKDVSPEILCQDILELQMQPSDDSDWLNVVRSTTWRQDHIAKDEYICSPLQNLVLYYPGCVSADESESRLFISDCNHHRIIVCDDDGKIMDCIGSSPGFEDGDFESAKLRRPAGSYYNATEDCLYFLDSENHAIRRADMEARLVETLYPISTDNKGGGIFNWILNKLGLETSVRNMEKSEVLDPKRLYFPWHLLKSDDDDTIYIIDRRFQTLWTMDSGSGKVDKIFEGSPKILEICGQLIRQNLSTFDKIPCDQFQQKTNNVFALDGLPHSDRLSSLTTLQNHMFICDKVRQRILKVNIESGVCLDFQLSNFGLLGFPYWLNSPLETCYAGGNGLSDTAIDHLQQFDLLPGNIDIKLSVDVHADIEVVEPLHESCIWRQARGAAAEITGMDDPRSMDKVGVAQQWYDELDDLASPKADPESEVTEDDLDQNTAMEDDKIRINSCVGTSPGTSEVIIFAVLYCKLRKIPNSNDGNQEKYAARILDFLSSKRSGKRERDSWNAYLLQSKGDLRDLIFTKLVHIRVRINTSDHPKAENDRDFILTDSTIKVNVLLN
;
A
#
# COMPACT_ATOMS: atom_id res chain seq x y z
N MET A 1 10.64 -20.19 -5.87
CA MET A 1 9.37 -20.65 -5.28
C MET A 1 8.25 -19.60 -5.32
N PHE A 2 8.29 -18.54 -4.50
CA PHE A 2 7.11 -17.67 -4.32
C PHE A 2 6.73 -16.84 -5.55
N GLN A 3 7.71 -16.33 -6.30
CA GLN A 3 7.45 -15.67 -7.59
C GLN A 3 6.71 -16.61 -8.57
N LYS A 4 7.07 -17.91 -8.60
CA LYS A 4 6.35 -18.92 -9.41
C LYS A 4 4.90 -19.05 -8.95
N LEU A 5 4.65 -19.11 -7.64
CA LEU A 5 3.28 -19.19 -7.07
C LEU A 5 2.46 -17.95 -7.36
N LYS A 6 3.06 -16.75 -7.24
CA LYS A 6 2.39 -15.48 -7.58
C LYS A 6 2.02 -15.43 -9.06
N ALA A 7 2.93 -15.79 -9.94
CA ALA A 7 2.64 -15.89 -11.38
C ALA A 7 1.51 -16.89 -11.69
N ILE A 8 1.46 -18.03 -10.98
CA ILE A 8 0.36 -18.99 -11.10
C ILE A 8 -0.96 -18.40 -10.59
N GLN A 9 -0.95 -17.72 -9.44
CA GLN A 9 -2.13 -17.08 -8.87
C GLN A 9 -2.68 -15.97 -9.78
N GLU A 10 -1.80 -15.18 -10.38
CA GLU A 10 -2.18 -14.16 -11.35
C GLU A 10 -2.81 -14.76 -12.61
N ARG A 11 -2.34 -15.93 -13.06
CA ARG A 11 -2.89 -16.64 -14.21
C ARG A 11 -4.20 -17.36 -13.90
N PHE A 12 -4.34 -17.88 -12.69
CA PHE A 12 -5.48 -18.69 -12.25
C PHE A 12 -6.05 -18.14 -10.93
N PRO A 13 -6.77 -17.00 -10.98
CA PRO A 13 -7.23 -16.30 -9.78
C PRO A 13 -8.23 -17.11 -8.94
N HIS A 14 -8.89 -18.11 -9.52
CA HIS A 14 -9.81 -19.02 -8.83
C HIS A 14 -9.10 -20.13 -8.04
N ILE A 15 -7.78 -20.31 -8.18
CA ILE A 15 -7.04 -21.31 -7.42
C ILE A 15 -6.76 -20.80 -6.03
N THR A 16 -7.14 -21.60 -5.03
CA THR A 16 -6.75 -21.37 -3.65
C THR A 16 -5.33 -21.88 -3.41
N ILE A 17 -4.42 -20.97 -3.08
CA ILE A 17 -3.06 -21.30 -2.64
C ILE A 17 -3.03 -21.30 -1.11
N MET A 18 -2.43 -22.33 -0.53
CA MET A 18 -2.15 -22.39 0.90
C MET A 18 -0.70 -22.83 1.11
N GLY A 19 0.06 -22.07 1.89
CA GLY A 19 1.40 -22.45 2.29
C GLY A 19 1.37 -23.40 3.49
N ILE A 20 2.27 -24.38 3.52
CA ILE A 20 2.57 -25.15 4.74
C ILE A 20 4.03 -24.94 5.06
N LYS A 21 4.32 -24.27 6.18
CA LYS A 21 5.69 -24.02 6.65
C LYS A 21 5.97 -24.86 7.88
N LEU A 22 7.04 -25.65 7.81
CA LEU A 22 7.54 -26.37 8.97
C LEU A 22 8.26 -25.38 9.91
N ILE A 23 7.90 -25.39 11.19
CA ILE A 23 8.49 -24.50 12.20
C ILE A 23 9.33 -25.29 13.19
N ASN A 24 10.57 -24.83 13.39
CA ASN A 24 11.33 -25.08 14.61
C ASN A 24 11.06 -23.96 15.64
N SER A 25 11.15 -24.27 16.93
CA SER A 25 10.84 -23.32 18.02
C SER A 25 11.59 -21.98 17.92
N SER A 26 12.77 -21.96 17.29
CA SER A 26 13.63 -20.78 17.08
C SER A 26 13.29 -19.92 15.85
N ASP A 27 12.45 -20.38 14.92
CA ASP A 27 12.26 -19.72 13.60
C ASP A 27 11.06 -18.77 13.55
N ARG A 28 10.42 -18.45 14.68
CA ARG A 28 9.19 -17.63 14.70
C ARG A 28 9.45 -16.15 14.44
N GLU A 29 10.54 -15.64 14.99
CA GLU A 29 10.93 -14.23 14.91
C GLU A 29 11.17 -13.76 13.46
N ASN A 30 11.67 -14.64 12.60
CA ASN A 30 11.98 -14.32 11.20
C ASN A 30 10.77 -14.49 10.26
N GLN A 31 9.62 -14.97 10.74
CA GLN A 31 8.47 -15.27 9.87
C GLN A 31 7.76 -14.01 9.40
N ILE A 32 7.53 -13.07 10.30
CA ILE A 32 6.90 -11.79 9.98
C ILE A 32 7.74 -11.05 8.93
N GLN A 33 9.05 -10.94 9.17
CA GLN A 33 9.98 -10.33 8.22
C GLN A 33 9.92 -11.03 6.86
N PHE A 34 9.87 -12.36 6.85
CA PHE A 34 9.76 -13.14 5.63
C PHE A 34 8.44 -12.89 4.88
N LEU A 35 7.30 -12.87 5.58
CA LEU A 35 5.98 -12.58 5.00
C LEU A 35 5.94 -11.21 4.34
N MET A 36 6.43 -10.17 5.03
CA MET A 36 6.49 -8.82 4.50
C MET A 36 7.47 -8.69 3.34
N THR A 37 8.63 -9.34 3.45
CA THR A 37 9.64 -9.35 2.38
C THR A 37 9.05 -9.95 1.12
N GLU A 38 8.48 -11.15 1.20
CA GLU A 38 7.94 -11.82 0.02
C GLU A 38 6.54 -11.30 -0.38
N ASN A 39 5.93 -10.37 0.39
CA ASN A 39 4.54 -9.91 0.27
C ASN A 39 3.56 -11.07 0.03
N ILE A 40 3.55 -12.04 0.94
CA ILE A 40 2.68 -13.22 0.82
C ILE A 40 1.29 -12.86 1.31
N THR A 41 0.30 -12.91 0.40
CA THR A 41 -1.11 -12.59 0.67
C THR A 41 -2.00 -13.82 0.92
N PHE A 42 -1.48 -15.02 0.69
CA PHE A 42 -2.22 -16.27 0.90
C PHE A 42 -1.94 -16.89 2.28
N PRO A 43 -2.88 -17.67 2.85
CA PRO A 43 -2.73 -18.24 4.19
C PRO A 43 -1.55 -19.22 4.28
N ILE A 44 -0.78 -19.14 5.35
CA ILE A 44 0.29 -20.09 5.68
C ILE A 44 -0.06 -20.86 6.96
N LEU A 45 -0.20 -22.18 6.84
CA LEU A 45 -0.29 -23.08 7.98
C LEU A 45 1.11 -23.38 8.52
N LEU A 46 1.23 -23.21 9.83
CA LEU A 46 2.46 -23.48 10.56
C LEU A 46 2.38 -24.86 11.21
N SER A 47 3.25 -25.78 10.79
CA SER A 47 3.27 -27.17 11.27
C SER A 47 4.56 -27.53 12.00
N GLN A 48 4.45 -28.33 13.06
CA GLN A 48 5.60 -28.97 13.74
C GLN A 48 5.80 -30.41 13.26
N GLN A 49 4.87 -30.95 12.47
CA GLN A 49 4.94 -32.32 11.97
C GLN A 49 5.81 -32.37 10.72
N THR A 50 6.84 -33.20 10.75
CA THR A 50 7.72 -33.43 9.60
C THR A 50 7.01 -34.27 8.55
N PHE A 51 6.88 -33.74 7.33
CA PHE A 51 6.41 -34.51 6.19
C PHE A 51 7.62 -35.13 5.47
N PRO A 52 7.64 -36.45 5.22
CA PRO A 52 8.77 -37.13 4.56
C PRO A 52 9.14 -36.50 3.22
N GLN A 53 8.14 -36.05 2.44
CA GLN A 53 8.29 -35.43 1.13
C GLN A 53 8.92 -34.03 1.16
N ILE A 54 8.96 -33.37 2.33
CA ILE A 54 9.52 -32.02 2.52
C ILE A 54 11.01 -32.08 2.90
N LYS A 55 11.56 -33.27 3.17
CA LYS A 55 12.99 -33.41 3.56
C LYS A 55 13.97 -33.04 2.44
N GLU A 56 13.54 -33.09 1.17
CA GLU A 56 14.37 -32.81 0.00
C GLU A 56 14.30 -31.35 -0.49
N GLY A 57 13.53 -30.50 0.20
CA GLY A 57 13.32 -29.11 -0.16
C GLY A 57 11.84 -28.74 -0.20
N ALA A 58 11.56 -27.60 -0.81
CA ALA A 58 10.21 -27.08 -0.86
C ALA A 58 9.43 -27.74 -2.01
N CYS A 59 8.16 -28.10 -1.77
CA CYS A 59 7.34 -28.88 -2.70
C CYS A 59 6.01 -28.20 -3.01
N TYR A 60 5.46 -28.47 -4.20
CA TYR A 60 4.09 -28.11 -4.55
C TYR A 60 3.22 -29.36 -4.51
N ILE A 61 2.04 -29.24 -3.90
CA ILE A 61 1.03 -30.30 -3.88
C ILE A 61 -0.20 -29.74 -4.59
N LEU A 62 -0.53 -30.30 -5.74
CA LEU A 62 -1.64 -29.87 -6.57
C LEU A 62 -2.72 -30.96 -6.55
N PHE A 63 -3.95 -30.57 -6.22
CA PHE A 63 -5.09 -31.49 -6.18
C PHE A 63 -6.40 -30.75 -6.41
N ARG A 64 -7.43 -31.50 -6.80
CA ARG A 64 -8.83 -31.03 -6.86
C ARG A 64 -9.67 -31.89 -5.93
N ASN A 65 -10.46 -31.27 -5.05
CA ASN A 65 -11.33 -31.96 -4.09
C ASN A 65 -10.62 -33.00 -3.20
N PHE A 66 -9.34 -32.75 -2.86
CA PHE A 66 -8.46 -33.69 -2.13
C PHE A 66 -8.30 -35.08 -2.78
N LYS A 67 -8.64 -35.21 -4.07
CA LYS A 67 -8.45 -36.45 -4.85
C LYS A 67 -7.14 -36.37 -5.64
N SER A 68 -6.44 -37.50 -5.73
CA SER A 68 -5.25 -37.75 -6.57
C SER A 68 -4.19 -36.62 -6.56
N PRO A 69 -3.55 -36.33 -5.41
CA PRO A 69 -2.58 -35.24 -5.32
C PRO A 69 -1.34 -35.52 -6.19
N LYS A 70 -1.01 -34.58 -7.07
CA LYS A 70 0.28 -34.55 -7.79
C LYS A 70 1.27 -33.75 -6.92
N ILE A 71 2.45 -34.32 -6.68
CA ILE A 71 3.51 -33.71 -5.85
C ILE A 71 4.70 -33.39 -6.75
N TYR A 72 5.18 -32.14 -6.69
CA TYR A 72 6.32 -31.66 -7.45
C TYR A 72 7.39 -31.13 -6.50
N ASN A 73 8.66 -31.45 -6.76
CA ASN A 73 9.78 -30.76 -6.13
C ASN A 73 10.00 -29.42 -6.83
N GLU A 74 10.23 -28.34 -6.09
CA GLU A 74 10.34 -26.99 -6.65
C GLU A 74 11.49 -26.80 -7.63
N LYS A 75 12.58 -27.56 -7.46
CA LYS A 75 13.75 -27.52 -8.32
C LYS A 75 13.52 -28.22 -9.67
N ASP A 76 12.65 -29.22 -9.68
CA ASP A 76 12.46 -30.10 -10.84
C ASP A 76 11.24 -29.71 -11.69
N VAL A 77 10.46 -28.73 -11.23
CA VAL A 77 9.23 -28.30 -11.91
C VAL A 77 9.34 -26.88 -12.44
N SER A 78 9.13 -26.77 -13.73
CA SER A 78 8.96 -25.49 -14.41
C SER A 78 7.52 -24.99 -14.21
N PRO A 79 7.30 -23.68 -14.13
CA PRO A 79 5.95 -23.13 -13.93
C PRO A 79 4.98 -23.50 -15.09
N GLU A 80 5.47 -23.82 -16.29
CA GLU A 80 4.68 -24.32 -17.42
C GLU A 80 4.04 -25.68 -17.11
N ILE A 81 4.80 -26.59 -16.51
CA ILE A 81 4.30 -27.93 -16.13
C ILE A 81 3.17 -27.77 -15.11
N LEU A 82 3.37 -26.91 -14.11
CA LEU A 82 2.32 -26.59 -13.12
C LEU A 82 1.07 -26.02 -13.80
N CYS A 83 1.22 -25.09 -14.76
CA CYS A 83 0.08 -24.53 -15.48
C CYS A 83 -0.68 -25.58 -16.29
N GLN A 84 0.05 -26.47 -16.98
CA GLN A 84 -0.56 -27.54 -17.78
C GLN A 84 -1.34 -28.52 -16.89
N ASP A 85 -0.74 -28.94 -15.78
CA ASP A 85 -1.38 -29.86 -14.83
C ASP A 85 -2.60 -29.23 -14.14
N ILE A 86 -2.58 -27.93 -13.90
CA ILE A 86 -3.75 -27.16 -13.42
C ILE A 86 -4.90 -27.26 -14.45
N LEU A 87 -4.62 -26.98 -15.73
CA LEU A 87 -5.61 -27.04 -16.79
C LEU A 87 -6.19 -28.46 -16.93
N GLU A 88 -5.35 -29.49 -16.89
CA GLU A 88 -5.79 -30.89 -16.93
C GLU A 88 -6.74 -31.22 -15.78
N LEU A 89 -6.43 -30.80 -14.55
CA LEU A 89 -7.28 -31.03 -13.39
C LEU A 89 -8.62 -30.30 -13.47
N GLN A 90 -8.69 -29.16 -14.17
CA GLN A 90 -9.95 -28.45 -14.43
C GLN A 90 -10.83 -29.18 -15.44
N MET A 91 -10.23 -29.82 -16.46
CA MET A 91 -10.96 -30.53 -17.51
C MET A 91 -11.51 -31.91 -17.08
N GLN A 92 -11.12 -32.42 -15.90
CA GLN A 92 -11.68 -33.69 -15.40
C GLN A 92 -13.18 -33.57 -15.10
N PRO A 93 -14.01 -34.54 -15.53
CA PRO A 93 -15.45 -34.54 -15.28
C PRO A 93 -15.72 -34.59 -13.77
N SER A 94 -16.62 -33.72 -13.30
CA SER A 94 -17.04 -33.72 -11.90
C SER A 94 -18.03 -34.88 -11.67
N ASP A 95 -17.57 -35.97 -11.08
CA ASP A 95 -18.45 -37.09 -10.71
C ASP A 95 -19.35 -36.82 -9.48
N ASP A 96 -19.22 -35.65 -8.83
CA ASP A 96 -20.00 -35.33 -7.62
C ASP A 96 -20.65 -33.94 -7.74
N SER A 97 -21.93 -33.91 -8.14
CA SER A 97 -22.78 -32.70 -8.10
C SER A 97 -23.18 -32.28 -6.69
N ASP A 98 -22.92 -33.10 -5.66
CA ASP A 98 -23.46 -32.88 -4.30
C ASP A 98 -22.52 -32.10 -3.37
N TRP A 99 -21.20 -32.11 -3.60
CA TRP A 99 -20.25 -31.39 -2.72
C TRP A 99 -20.11 -29.89 -3.05
N LEU A 100 -20.55 -29.47 -4.24
CA LEU A 100 -20.57 -28.06 -4.64
C LEU A 100 -21.51 -27.21 -3.77
N ASN A 101 -22.47 -27.82 -3.08
CA ASN A 101 -23.41 -27.09 -2.21
C ASN A 101 -22.98 -27.01 -0.74
N VAL A 102 -22.06 -27.87 -0.29
CA VAL A 102 -21.64 -27.91 1.13
C VAL A 102 -20.50 -26.92 1.41
N VAL A 103 -19.65 -26.62 0.43
CA VAL A 103 -18.60 -25.57 0.59
C VAL A 103 -19.09 -24.19 0.13
N ARG A 104 -20.17 -24.12 -0.66
CA ARG A 104 -20.84 -22.84 -0.99
C ARG A 104 -21.68 -22.28 0.17
N SER A 105 -21.91 -23.03 1.25
CA SER A 105 -22.81 -22.62 2.36
C SER A 105 -22.11 -22.11 3.62
N THR A 106 -20.78 -21.96 3.62
CA THR A 106 -20.07 -21.17 4.65
C THR A 106 -19.12 -20.16 4.01
N THR A 107 -19.69 -19.00 3.67
CA THR A 107 -19.02 -17.69 3.75
C THR A 107 -17.86 -17.36 2.80
N TRP A 108 -17.73 -17.99 1.64
CA TRP A 108 -16.69 -17.61 0.65
C TRP A 108 -17.32 -17.36 -0.73
N ARG A 109 -18.16 -16.33 -0.84
CA ARG A 109 -18.61 -15.82 -2.15
C ARG A 109 -17.47 -15.04 -2.78
N GLN A 110 -16.98 -15.53 -3.91
CA GLN A 110 -16.17 -14.80 -4.86
C GLN A 110 -17.01 -13.66 -5.45
N ASP A 111 -16.81 -12.45 -4.94
CA ASP A 111 -17.14 -11.21 -5.66
C ASP A 111 -15.81 -10.55 -6.05
N HIS A 112 -15.58 -10.53 -7.37
CA HIS A 112 -14.77 -9.62 -8.16
C HIS A 112 -13.49 -9.02 -7.54
N ILE A 113 -12.33 -9.43 -8.12
CA ILE A 113 -11.18 -8.57 -8.49
C ILE A 113 -10.67 -7.63 -7.40
N ALA A 114 -9.45 -7.94 -6.91
CA ALA A 114 -8.66 -7.07 -6.04
C ALA A 114 -9.33 -6.71 -4.71
N LYS A 115 -9.61 -7.72 -3.90
CA LYS A 115 -9.67 -7.54 -2.45
C LYS A 115 -8.49 -8.28 -1.84
N ASP A 116 -7.44 -7.54 -1.54
CA ASP A 116 -6.37 -7.91 -0.60
C ASP A 116 -6.93 -8.08 0.84
N GLU A 117 -8.10 -8.72 0.97
CA GLU A 117 -8.97 -8.72 2.16
C GLU A 117 -8.53 -9.66 3.28
N TYR A 118 -7.32 -10.24 3.22
CA TYR A 118 -6.92 -11.23 4.24
C TYR A 118 -5.63 -10.99 4.99
N ILE A 119 -5.00 -9.82 4.91
CA ILE A 119 -3.91 -9.50 5.84
C ILE A 119 -3.99 -8.03 6.29
N CYS A 120 -4.85 -7.75 7.28
CA CYS A 120 -4.60 -6.64 8.20
C CYS A 120 -3.34 -6.99 9.02
N SER A 121 -2.16 -6.81 8.43
CA SER A 121 -0.96 -6.73 9.24
C SER A 121 -1.10 -5.46 10.07
N PRO A 122 -1.00 -5.51 11.40
CA PRO A 122 -1.05 -4.30 12.21
C PRO A 122 -0.01 -3.26 11.73
N LEU A 123 1.08 -3.71 11.09
CA LEU A 123 2.14 -2.83 10.58
C LEU A 123 1.77 -2.06 9.31
N GLN A 124 0.68 -2.42 8.61
CA GLN A 124 0.17 -1.62 7.49
C GLN A 124 -0.34 -0.24 7.97
N ASN A 125 -0.61 -0.08 9.27
CA ASN A 125 -0.94 1.23 9.84
C ASN A 125 0.30 2.02 10.28
N LEU A 126 1.53 1.57 10.00
CA LEU A 126 2.71 2.40 10.16
C LEU A 126 2.80 3.40 8.99
N VAL A 127 3.57 4.49 9.15
CA VAL A 127 3.77 5.45 8.04
C VAL A 127 4.44 4.79 6.83
N LEU A 128 5.41 3.91 7.06
CA LEU A 128 6.07 3.13 6.03
C LEU A 128 5.77 1.65 6.26
N TYR A 129 5.61 0.90 5.17
CA TYR A 129 5.41 -0.53 5.20
C TYR A 129 6.26 -1.19 4.12
N TYR A 130 7.35 -1.78 4.59
CA TYR A 130 8.44 -2.33 3.83
C TYR A 130 9.05 -1.29 2.86
N PRO A 131 9.72 -0.23 3.36
CA PRO A 131 10.49 0.67 2.51
C PRO A 131 11.64 -0.13 1.90
N GLY A 132 11.51 -0.54 0.65
CA GLY A 132 12.38 -1.54 0.05
C GLY A 132 13.52 -0.95 -0.75
N CYS A 133 13.30 0.22 -1.33
CA CYS A 133 14.25 0.91 -2.20
C CYS A 133 14.24 2.42 -1.96
N VAL A 134 15.36 3.07 -2.26
CA VAL A 134 15.50 4.53 -2.23
C VAL A 134 16.45 4.98 -3.33
N SER A 135 16.15 6.11 -3.96
CA SER A 135 17.03 6.82 -4.90
C SER A 135 17.00 8.32 -4.61
N ALA A 136 17.89 9.08 -5.24
CA ALA A 136 18.04 10.51 -4.99
C ALA A 136 18.14 11.30 -6.30
N ASP A 137 17.68 12.55 -6.21
CA ASP A 137 17.95 13.63 -7.14
C ASP A 137 18.93 14.59 -6.47
N GLU A 138 20.18 14.58 -6.93
CA GLU A 138 21.24 15.47 -6.41
C GLU A 138 21.02 16.94 -6.82
N SER A 139 20.25 17.22 -7.87
CA SER A 139 20.05 18.59 -8.38
C SER A 139 19.10 19.39 -7.51
N GLU A 140 17.92 18.84 -7.20
CA GLU A 140 16.91 19.48 -6.35
C GLU A 140 16.92 18.95 -4.90
N SER A 141 17.90 18.11 -4.54
CA SER A 141 18.01 17.49 -3.21
C SER A 141 16.76 16.71 -2.78
N ARG A 142 16.17 15.96 -3.71
CA ARG A 142 15.00 15.11 -3.46
C ARG A 142 15.39 13.66 -3.24
N LEU A 143 14.60 12.95 -2.44
CA LEU A 143 14.66 11.51 -2.20
C LEU A 143 13.36 10.86 -2.69
N PHE A 144 13.50 9.70 -3.32
CA PHE A 144 12.39 8.88 -3.77
C PHE A 144 12.41 7.57 -3.00
N ILE A 145 11.45 7.39 -2.10
CA ILE A 145 11.36 6.21 -1.23
C ILE A 145 10.26 5.30 -1.76
N SER A 146 10.63 4.09 -2.20
CA SER A 146 9.67 3.06 -2.59
C SER A 146 9.11 2.39 -1.33
N ASP A 147 7.92 2.82 -0.92
CA ASP A 147 7.14 2.27 0.17
C ASP A 147 6.39 1.04 -0.32
N CYS A 148 7.14 -0.05 -0.54
CA CYS A 148 6.75 -1.12 -1.45
C CYS A 148 5.40 -1.75 -1.08
N ASN A 149 5.16 -2.07 0.19
CA ASN A 149 3.93 -2.76 0.58
C ASN A 149 2.76 -1.79 0.87
N HIS A 150 2.98 -0.47 0.79
CA HIS A 150 1.92 0.52 0.60
C HIS A 150 1.72 0.90 -0.87
N HIS A 151 2.40 0.24 -1.81
CA HIS A 151 2.16 0.38 -3.24
C HIS A 151 2.31 1.83 -3.75
N ARG A 152 3.26 2.58 -3.16
CA ARG A 152 3.50 3.99 -3.49
C ARG A 152 4.99 4.35 -3.45
N ILE A 153 5.32 5.49 -4.02
CA ILE A 153 6.63 6.14 -3.92
C ILE A 153 6.44 7.48 -3.23
N ILE A 154 7.16 7.71 -2.13
CA ILE A 154 7.15 8.99 -1.41
C ILE A 154 8.29 9.85 -1.94
N VAL A 155 7.97 11.10 -2.30
CA VAL A 155 8.96 12.11 -2.69
C VAL A 155 9.13 13.07 -1.52
N CYS A 156 10.35 13.24 -1.05
CA CYS A 156 10.67 14.17 0.05
C CYS A 156 12.00 14.90 -0.19
N ASP A 157 12.21 16.01 0.51
CA ASP A 157 13.52 16.66 0.55
C ASP A 157 14.50 15.91 1.47
N ASP A 158 15.74 16.38 1.57
CA ASP A 158 16.79 15.79 2.39
C ASP A 158 16.65 16.04 3.90
N ASP A 159 15.66 16.83 4.31
CA ASP A 159 15.22 17.06 5.69
C ASP A 159 14.00 16.20 6.08
N GLY A 160 13.36 15.54 5.12
CA GLY A 160 12.26 14.60 5.31
C GLY A 160 10.88 15.22 5.17
N LYS A 161 10.76 16.46 4.70
CA LYS A 161 9.46 17.03 4.33
C LYS A 161 8.94 16.33 3.09
N ILE A 162 7.79 15.67 3.23
CA ILE A 162 7.10 15.09 2.08
C ILE A 162 6.69 16.24 1.16
N MET A 163 7.07 16.10 -0.11
CA MET A 163 6.74 17.02 -1.20
C MET A 163 5.64 16.44 -2.07
N ASP A 164 5.61 15.11 -2.22
CA ASP A 164 4.69 14.42 -3.11
C ASP A 164 4.54 12.94 -2.79
N CYS A 165 3.54 12.31 -3.41
CA CYS A 165 3.31 10.87 -3.33
C CYS A 165 2.79 10.33 -4.65
N ILE A 166 3.48 9.33 -5.20
CA ILE A 166 3.12 8.66 -6.46
C ILE A 166 2.49 7.31 -6.12
N GLY A 167 1.26 7.10 -6.55
CA GLY A 167 0.52 5.86 -6.35
C GLY A 167 -0.66 6.01 -5.39
N SER A 168 -1.80 5.42 -5.78
CA SER A 168 -3.05 5.40 -5.02
C SER A 168 -3.26 4.07 -4.29
N SER A 169 -3.92 3.14 -4.96
CA SER A 169 -4.23 1.78 -4.50
C SER A 169 -3.46 0.74 -5.33
N PRO A 170 -3.33 -0.50 -4.82
CA PRO A 170 -2.72 -1.58 -5.56
C PRO A 170 -3.44 -1.82 -6.89
N GLY A 171 -2.72 -1.70 -8.00
CA GLY A 171 -3.28 -1.88 -9.34
C GLY A 171 -2.25 -1.54 -10.40
N PHE A 172 -2.68 -1.39 -11.66
CA PHE A 172 -1.80 -1.05 -12.79
C PHE A 172 -2.50 -0.08 -13.73
N GLU A 173 -2.43 1.19 -13.39
CA GLU A 173 -3.06 2.27 -14.15
C GLU A 173 -2.10 3.46 -14.24
N ASP A 174 -1.98 4.01 -15.44
CA ASP A 174 -1.28 5.27 -15.73
C ASP A 174 -2.18 6.44 -15.30
N GLY A 175 -1.62 7.64 -15.17
CA GLY A 175 -2.36 8.83 -14.76
C GLY A 175 -1.53 9.78 -13.93
N ASP A 176 -2.17 10.79 -13.35
CA ASP A 176 -1.54 11.71 -12.40
C ASP A 176 -1.00 10.94 -11.18
N PHE A 177 -0.05 11.52 -10.46
CA PHE A 177 0.60 10.86 -9.32
C PHE A 177 -0.38 10.30 -8.30
N GLU A 178 -1.48 11.01 -8.05
CA GLU A 178 -2.51 10.65 -7.09
C GLU A 178 -3.51 9.62 -7.60
N SER A 179 -3.66 9.44 -8.92
CA SER A 179 -4.60 8.48 -9.52
C SER A 179 -3.91 7.19 -9.95
N ALA A 180 -2.64 7.27 -10.38
CA ALA A 180 -1.83 6.14 -10.82
C ALA A 180 -1.87 4.98 -9.82
N LYS A 181 -2.01 3.75 -10.33
CA LYS A 181 -2.03 2.54 -9.50
C LYS A 181 -0.74 1.75 -9.72
N LEU A 182 -0.05 1.46 -8.63
CA LEU A 182 1.21 0.72 -8.63
C LEU A 182 1.06 -0.60 -7.87
N ARG A 183 1.96 -1.56 -8.11
CA ARG A 183 2.00 -2.81 -7.34
C ARG A 183 3.41 -3.17 -6.91
N ARG A 184 3.73 -2.78 -5.67
CA ARG A 184 5.07 -2.89 -5.06
C ARG A 184 6.15 -2.26 -5.93
N PRO A 185 6.16 -0.92 -6.02
CA PRO A 185 7.28 -0.23 -6.64
C PRO A 185 8.58 -0.63 -5.94
N ALA A 186 9.65 -0.84 -6.71
CA ALA A 186 10.95 -1.30 -6.25
C ALA A 186 12.04 -0.28 -6.61
N GLY A 187 13.17 -0.72 -7.18
CA GLY A 187 14.26 0.17 -7.56
C GLY A 187 13.83 1.26 -8.54
N SER A 188 14.39 2.46 -8.35
CA SER A 188 14.17 3.62 -9.20
C SER A 188 15.49 4.35 -9.45
N TYR A 189 15.53 5.17 -10.50
CA TYR A 189 16.58 6.15 -10.74
C TYR A 189 15.97 7.43 -11.30
N TYR A 190 16.52 8.57 -10.93
CA TYR A 190 16.09 9.87 -11.40
C TYR A 190 16.97 10.34 -12.57
N ASN A 191 16.34 10.83 -13.63
CA ASN A 191 17.00 11.43 -14.79
C ASN A 191 16.83 12.95 -14.76
N ALA A 192 17.88 13.65 -14.35
CA ALA A 192 17.86 15.11 -14.23
C ALA A 192 17.71 15.86 -15.56
N THR A 193 18.02 15.23 -16.70
CA THR A 193 17.88 15.90 -18.02
C THR A 193 16.42 15.92 -18.47
N GLU A 194 15.64 14.92 -18.06
CA GLU A 194 14.22 14.78 -18.41
C GLU A 194 13.28 15.16 -17.27
N ASP A 195 13.82 15.52 -16.09
CA ASP A 195 13.07 15.66 -14.82
C ASP A 195 12.10 14.49 -14.58
N CYS A 196 12.59 13.27 -14.80
CA CYS A 196 11.80 12.05 -14.79
C CYS A 196 12.36 11.01 -13.83
N LEU A 197 11.49 10.41 -13.01
CA LEU A 197 11.81 9.23 -12.21
C LEU A 197 11.41 7.96 -12.98
N TYR A 198 12.40 7.12 -13.27
CA TYR A 198 12.18 5.80 -13.82
C TYR A 198 12.13 4.80 -12.68
N PHE A 199 11.13 3.94 -12.66
CA PHE A 199 10.97 2.98 -11.57
C PHE A 199 10.42 1.63 -12.03
N LEU A 200 10.72 0.63 -11.23
CA LEU A 200 10.24 -0.73 -11.42
C LEU A 200 8.95 -0.93 -10.65
N ASP A 201 7.89 -1.30 -11.36
CA ASP A 201 6.62 -1.70 -10.75
C ASP A 201 6.57 -3.24 -10.66
N SER A 202 7.13 -3.77 -9.57
CA SER A 202 7.64 -5.14 -9.49
C SER A 202 6.56 -6.20 -9.71
N GLU A 203 5.45 -6.10 -8.98
CA GLU A 203 4.36 -7.08 -9.07
C GLU A 203 3.42 -6.83 -10.25
N ASN A 204 3.59 -5.71 -10.96
CA ASN A 204 2.99 -5.52 -12.29
C ASN A 204 3.91 -5.91 -13.44
N HIS A 205 5.14 -6.32 -13.15
CA HIS A 205 6.12 -6.74 -14.15
C HIS A 205 6.47 -5.64 -15.15
N ALA A 206 6.50 -4.39 -14.66
CA ALA A 206 6.53 -3.22 -15.51
C ALA A 206 7.68 -2.27 -15.18
N ILE A 207 8.00 -1.44 -16.18
CA ILE A 207 8.91 -0.30 -16.07
C ILE A 207 8.06 0.92 -16.34
N ARG A 208 8.14 1.88 -15.44
CA ARG A 208 7.30 3.06 -15.41
C ARG A 208 8.17 4.31 -15.40
N ARG A 209 7.65 5.40 -15.96
CA ARG A 209 8.23 6.74 -15.88
C ARG A 209 7.24 7.65 -15.17
N ALA A 210 7.74 8.45 -14.24
CA ALA A 210 7.01 9.53 -13.63
C ALA A 210 7.69 10.85 -14.03
N ASP A 211 6.95 11.70 -14.73
CA ASP A 211 7.35 13.06 -15.09
C ASP A 211 7.07 13.98 -13.90
N MET A 212 8.11 14.60 -13.33
CA MET A 212 7.99 15.42 -12.12
C MET A 212 7.36 16.78 -12.41
N GLU A 213 7.50 17.31 -13.63
CA GLU A 213 6.92 18.59 -14.04
C GLU A 213 5.42 18.41 -14.35
N ALA A 214 5.10 17.43 -15.20
CA ALA A 214 3.72 17.15 -15.58
C ALA A 214 2.92 16.39 -14.51
N ARG A 215 3.60 15.83 -13.49
CA ARG A 215 3.01 14.96 -12.45
C ARG A 215 2.30 13.73 -13.00
N LEU A 216 2.81 13.16 -14.09
CA LEU A 216 2.19 12.04 -14.81
C LEU A 216 3.02 10.76 -14.72
N VAL A 217 2.35 9.64 -14.49
CA VAL A 217 2.94 8.30 -14.55
C VAL A 217 2.50 7.59 -15.82
N GLU A 218 3.46 7.05 -16.55
CA GLU A 218 3.20 6.24 -17.75
C GLU A 218 3.97 4.92 -17.77
N THR A 219 3.48 3.98 -18.56
CA THR A 219 4.12 2.68 -18.79
C THR A 219 5.11 2.72 -19.96
N LEU A 220 6.38 2.43 -19.67
CA LEU A 220 7.41 2.20 -20.69
C LEU A 220 7.50 0.74 -21.13
N TYR A 221 7.33 -0.17 -20.18
CA TYR A 221 7.26 -1.61 -20.45
C TYR A 221 6.15 -2.25 -19.60
N PRO A 222 5.30 -3.11 -20.18
CA PRO A 222 5.27 -3.51 -21.59
C PRO A 222 4.78 -2.37 -22.51
N ILE A 223 5.33 -2.29 -23.73
CA ILE A 223 4.89 -1.30 -24.71
C ILE A 223 3.47 -1.66 -25.17
N SER A 224 2.50 -0.81 -24.85
CA SER A 224 1.13 -0.92 -25.34
C SER A 224 1.08 -0.53 -26.82
N THR A 225 1.18 -1.50 -27.71
CA THR A 225 0.95 -1.28 -29.14
C THR A 225 -0.55 -1.14 -29.42
N ASP A 226 -1.25 -0.15 -28.87
CA ASP A 226 -2.63 0.15 -29.28
C ASP A 226 -3.08 1.56 -28.85
N ASN A 227 -2.80 2.56 -29.68
CA ASN A 227 -3.52 3.85 -29.70
C ASN A 227 -4.96 3.72 -30.25
N LYS A 228 -5.62 2.57 -30.03
CA LYS A 228 -7.03 2.33 -30.33
C LYS A 228 -7.64 1.40 -29.28
N GLY A 229 -7.94 1.93 -28.09
CA GLY A 229 -9.02 1.48 -27.19
C GLY A 229 -9.17 -0.01 -26.82
N GLY A 230 -8.18 -0.87 -27.08
CA GLY A 230 -8.31 -2.33 -26.92
C GLY A 230 -7.20 -3.01 -26.11
N GLY A 231 -6.00 -2.41 -26.00
CA GLY A 231 -4.85 -3.06 -25.37
C GLY A 231 -4.96 -3.20 -23.84
N ILE A 232 -5.42 -2.14 -23.17
CA ILE A 232 -5.59 -2.13 -21.71
C ILE A 232 -6.73 -3.07 -21.32
N PHE A 233 -7.86 -3.04 -22.02
CA PHE A 233 -8.98 -3.96 -21.78
C PHE A 233 -8.59 -5.42 -21.99
N ASN A 234 -7.77 -5.74 -22.99
CA ASN A 234 -7.36 -7.12 -23.24
C ASN A 234 -6.33 -7.61 -22.20
N TRP A 235 -5.45 -6.73 -21.73
CA TRP A 235 -4.54 -7.01 -20.60
C TRP A 235 -5.30 -7.18 -19.29
N ILE A 236 -6.27 -6.29 -19.01
CA ILE A 236 -7.20 -6.37 -17.88
C ILE A 236 -7.99 -7.69 -17.98
N LEU A 237 -8.67 -7.99 -19.08
CA LEU A 237 -9.42 -9.24 -19.28
C LEU A 237 -8.56 -10.49 -19.05
N ASN A 238 -7.30 -10.47 -19.51
CA ASN A 238 -6.33 -11.52 -19.23
C ASN A 238 -6.00 -11.65 -17.73
N LYS A 239 -5.78 -10.52 -17.03
CA LYS A 239 -5.52 -10.50 -15.57
C LYS A 239 -6.76 -10.83 -14.72
N LEU A 240 -7.95 -10.59 -15.25
CA LEU A 240 -9.23 -10.89 -14.59
C LEU A 240 -9.75 -12.31 -14.87
N GLY A 241 -9.08 -13.06 -15.75
CA GLY A 241 -9.51 -14.40 -16.18
C GLY A 241 -10.87 -14.40 -16.91
N LEU A 242 -11.26 -13.26 -17.49
CA LEU A 242 -12.57 -13.03 -18.11
C LEU A 242 -12.61 -13.35 -19.61
N GLU A 243 -11.60 -14.07 -20.13
CA GLU A 243 -11.68 -14.56 -21.50
C GLU A 243 -12.92 -15.45 -21.66
N THR A 244 -13.86 -15.02 -22.51
CA THR A 244 -14.95 -15.86 -22.99
C THR A 244 -14.35 -17.06 -23.67
N SER A 245 -14.54 -18.20 -23.03
CA SER A 245 -14.15 -19.52 -23.48
C SER A 245 -14.47 -19.77 -24.96
N VAL A 246 -13.59 -20.56 -25.60
CA VAL A 246 -13.83 -21.46 -26.75
C VAL A 246 -13.08 -21.20 -28.07
N ARG A 247 -12.36 -20.09 -28.34
CA ARG A 247 -11.70 -19.97 -29.68
C ARG A 247 -10.21 -19.66 -29.83
N ASN A 248 -9.45 -19.28 -28.80
CA ASN A 248 -8.01 -19.01 -28.99
C ASN A 248 -7.09 -19.78 -28.02
N MET A 249 -7.53 -20.94 -27.52
CA MET A 249 -6.76 -21.76 -26.58
C MET A 249 -5.63 -22.59 -27.25
N GLU A 250 -5.28 -22.32 -28.52
CA GLU A 250 -4.19 -23.01 -29.22
C GLU A 250 -2.89 -22.19 -29.31
N LYS A 251 -2.83 -20.93 -28.86
CA LYS A 251 -1.57 -20.14 -28.82
C LYS A 251 -1.49 -19.11 -27.68
N SER A 252 -1.99 -19.43 -26.49
CA SER A 252 -1.62 -18.62 -25.31
C SER A 252 -0.25 -19.08 -24.82
N GLU A 253 0.76 -18.29 -25.17
CA GLU A 253 2.18 -18.48 -24.91
C GLU A 253 2.47 -19.08 -23.53
N VAL A 254 3.29 -20.13 -23.54
CA VAL A 254 4.28 -20.46 -22.50
C VAL A 254 4.75 -19.17 -21.82
N LEU A 255 4.94 -19.14 -20.49
CA LEU A 255 5.54 -17.97 -19.80
C LEU A 255 6.71 -17.49 -20.63
N ASP A 256 6.55 -16.37 -21.34
CA ASP A 256 7.55 -15.97 -22.32
C ASP A 256 8.84 -15.74 -21.54
N PRO A 257 9.90 -16.52 -21.76
CA PRO A 257 11.15 -16.34 -21.03
C PRO A 257 11.74 -14.96 -21.31
N LYS A 258 11.26 -14.26 -22.34
CA LYS A 258 11.65 -12.89 -22.63
C LYS A 258 10.92 -11.81 -21.82
N ARG A 259 9.90 -12.17 -21.05
CA ARG A 259 9.10 -11.22 -20.29
C ARG A 259 9.81 -10.81 -19.00
N LEU A 260 9.67 -9.54 -18.65
CA LEU A 260 10.11 -9.03 -17.36
C LEU A 260 9.26 -9.67 -16.26
N TYR A 261 9.85 -10.25 -15.23
CA TYR A 261 9.10 -10.83 -14.11
C TYR A 261 9.69 -10.39 -12.78
N PHE A 262 8.84 -9.79 -11.94
CA PHE A 262 9.21 -9.31 -10.60
C PHE A 262 10.55 -8.54 -10.56
N PRO A 263 10.76 -7.55 -11.44
CA PRO A 263 12.00 -6.77 -11.46
C PRO A 263 12.15 -6.02 -10.14
N TRP A 264 13.37 -5.91 -9.61
CA TRP A 264 13.60 -5.34 -8.29
C TRP A 264 14.72 -4.32 -8.24
N HIS A 265 15.87 -4.64 -8.82
CA HIS A 265 17.02 -3.74 -8.85
C HIS A 265 17.08 -3.03 -10.20
N LEU A 266 17.21 -1.71 -10.17
CA LEU A 266 17.40 -0.85 -11.33
C LEU A 266 18.76 -0.17 -11.21
N LEU A 267 19.63 -0.34 -12.19
CA LEU A 267 20.96 0.26 -12.22
C LEU A 267 21.21 0.88 -13.59
N LYS A 268 21.77 2.09 -13.61
CA LYS A 268 22.19 2.76 -14.84
C LYS A 268 23.68 2.48 -15.10
N SER A 269 24.06 2.24 -16.35
CA SER A 269 25.46 2.10 -16.74
C SER A 269 26.19 3.45 -16.70
N ASP A 270 27.51 3.41 -16.58
CA ASP A 270 28.36 4.62 -16.54
C ASP A 270 28.34 5.41 -17.86
N ASP A 271 27.98 4.78 -18.97
CA ASP A 271 27.86 5.38 -20.30
C ASP A 271 26.46 5.91 -20.61
N ASP A 272 25.52 5.82 -19.66
CA ASP A 272 24.12 6.30 -19.74
C ASP A 272 23.26 5.70 -20.86
N ASP A 273 23.80 4.80 -21.69
CA ASP A 273 23.11 4.17 -22.81
C ASP A 273 22.30 2.93 -22.39
N THR A 274 22.68 2.25 -21.30
CA THR A 274 22.07 0.98 -20.88
C THR A 274 21.56 1.00 -19.44
N ILE A 275 20.33 0.53 -19.27
CA ILE A 275 19.71 0.31 -17.98
C ILE A 275 19.72 -1.20 -17.68
N TYR A 276 20.31 -1.59 -16.56
CA TYR A 276 20.29 -2.96 -16.05
C TYR A 276 19.13 -3.14 -15.08
N ILE A 277 18.31 -4.15 -15.34
CA ILE A 277 17.16 -4.51 -14.51
C ILE A 277 17.38 -5.93 -14.00
N ILE A 278 17.32 -6.14 -12.70
CA ILE A 278 17.61 -7.44 -12.09
C ILE A 278 16.44 -7.84 -11.20
N ASP A 279 16.04 -9.11 -11.24
CA ASP A 279 15.09 -9.63 -10.27
C ASP A 279 15.71 -9.65 -8.86
N ARG A 280 14.86 -9.68 -7.84
CA ARG A 280 15.30 -9.64 -6.44
C ARG A 280 16.28 -10.76 -6.05
N ARG A 281 16.23 -11.91 -6.71
CA ARG A 281 17.03 -13.09 -6.36
C ARG A 281 18.31 -13.19 -7.19
N PHE A 282 18.60 -12.20 -8.04
CA PHE A 282 19.75 -12.21 -8.95
C PHE A 282 19.81 -13.49 -9.79
N GLN A 283 18.65 -13.94 -10.29
CA GLN A 283 18.50 -15.07 -11.20
C GLN A 283 18.45 -14.62 -12.66
N THR A 284 17.89 -13.44 -12.92
CA THR A 284 17.68 -12.92 -14.26
C THR A 284 18.06 -11.44 -14.32
N LEU A 285 18.81 -11.08 -15.37
CA LEU A 285 19.18 -9.71 -15.72
C LEU A 285 18.59 -9.38 -17.09
N TRP A 286 17.86 -8.28 -17.17
CA TRP A 286 17.40 -7.65 -18.40
C TRP A 286 18.23 -6.38 -18.66
N THR A 287 18.48 -6.11 -19.93
CA THR A 287 19.09 -4.85 -20.38
C THR A 287 18.06 -4.07 -21.18
N MET A 288 17.98 -2.78 -20.92
CA MET A 288 17.09 -1.86 -21.62
C MET A 288 17.92 -0.70 -22.16
N ASP A 289 17.71 -0.37 -23.43
CA ASP A 289 18.29 0.82 -24.04
C ASP A 289 17.58 2.06 -23.48
N SER A 290 18.35 3.01 -22.95
CA SER A 290 17.81 4.18 -22.25
C SER A 290 17.02 5.09 -23.20
N GLY A 291 17.47 5.26 -24.44
CA GLY A 291 16.87 6.15 -25.42
C GLY A 291 15.59 5.61 -26.08
N SER A 292 15.53 4.31 -26.37
CA SER A 292 14.37 3.67 -27.02
C SER A 292 13.37 3.06 -26.04
N GLY A 293 13.77 2.87 -24.79
CA GLY A 293 12.97 2.21 -23.76
C GLY A 293 12.70 0.73 -24.02
N LYS A 294 13.44 0.10 -24.94
CA LYS A 294 13.24 -1.30 -25.32
C LYS A 294 14.12 -2.22 -24.50
N VAL A 295 13.50 -3.30 -24.00
CA VAL A 295 14.23 -4.41 -23.36
C VAL A 295 14.86 -5.26 -24.46
N ASP A 296 16.19 -5.29 -24.48
CA ASP A 296 16.99 -5.83 -25.59
C ASP A 296 17.48 -7.26 -25.34
N LYS A 297 18.19 -7.48 -24.22
CA LYS A 297 18.87 -8.75 -23.91
C LYS A 297 18.57 -9.23 -22.51
N ILE A 298 18.60 -10.56 -22.35
CA ILE A 298 18.25 -11.27 -21.13
C ILE A 298 19.34 -12.28 -20.83
N PHE A 299 19.76 -12.32 -19.57
CA PHE A 299 20.81 -13.19 -19.08
C PHE A 299 20.34 -13.90 -17.82
N GLU A 300 20.51 -15.22 -17.79
CA GLU A 300 20.14 -16.05 -16.64
C GLU A 300 21.37 -16.52 -15.87
N GLY A 301 21.24 -16.58 -14.56
CA GLY A 301 22.24 -17.09 -13.63
C GLY A 301 23.14 -16.01 -13.03
N SER A 302 23.31 -16.09 -11.70
CA SER A 302 24.18 -15.20 -10.92
C SER A 302 25.59 -15.01 -11.49
N PRO A 303 26.30 -16.03 -12.05
CA PRO A 303 27.65 -15.82 -12.57
C PRO A 303 27.67 -14.88 -13.78
N LYS A 304 26.65 -14.96 -14.64
CA LYS A 304 26.57 -14.12 -15.84
C LYS A 304 26.22 -12.67 -15.48
N ILE A 305 25.38 -12.47 -14.47
CA ILE A 305 25.06 -11.14 -13.93
C ILE A 305 26.34 -10.49 -13.38
N LEU A 306 27.13 -11.22 -12.60
CA LEU A 306 28.41 -10.74 -12.06
C LEU A 306 29.46 -10.42 -13.15
N GLU A 307 29.43 -11.15 -14.26
CA GLU A 307 30.29 -10.86 -15.42
C GLU A 307 29.91 -9.53 -16.09
N ILE A 308 28.61 -9.26 -16.24
CA ILE A 308 28.11 -8.10 -16.98
C ILE A 308 28.14 -6.82 -16.14
N CYS A 309 27.52 -6.83 -14.96
CA CYS A 309 27.35 -5.63 -14.14
C CYS A 309 27.95 -5.77 -12.73
N GLY A 310 28.74 -6.82 -12.47
CA GLY A 310 29.31 -7.06 -11.14
C GLY A 310 30.29 -5.98 -10.68
N GLN A 311 30.94 -5.22 -11.57
CA GLN A 311 31.75 -4.08 -11.16
C GLN A 311 30.89 -2.96 -10.56
N LEU A 312 29.81 -2.60 -11.26
CA LEU A 312 28.83 -1.60 -10.80
C LEU A 312 28.17 -2.03 -9.49
N ILE A 313 27.75 -3.29 -9.38
CA ILE A 313 27.21 -3.84 -8.12
C ILE A 313 28.22 -3.69 -6.98
N ARG A 314 29.50 -4.02 -7.21
CA ARG A 314 30.55 -3.88 -6.18
C ARG A 314 30.81 -2.43 -5.80
N GLN A 315 30.78 -1.50 -6.75
CA GLN A 315 30.94 -0.07 -6.47
C GLN A 315 29.80 0.43 -5.58
N ASN A 316 28.55 0.12 -5.92
CA ASN A 316 27.40 0.51 -5.10
C ASN A 316 27.46 -0.12 -3.71
N LEU A 317 27.82 -1.40 -3.63
CA LEU A 317 27.96 -2.10 -2.35
C LEU A 317 29.14 -1.62 -1.51
N SER A 318 30.23 -1.14 -2.10
CA SER A 318 31.38 -0.59 -1.36
C SER A 318 31.01 0.63 -0.50
N THR A 319 29.89 1.29 -0.82
CA THR A 319 29.31 2.35 0.00
C THR A 319 28.90 1.84 1.39
N PHE A 320 28.51 0.56 1.52
CA PHE A 320 28.23 -0.06 2.82
C PHE A 320 29.47 -0.21 3.69
N ASP A 321 30.66 -0.40 3.10
CA ASP A 321 31.91 -0.56 3.85
C ASP A 321 32.32 0.73 4.58
N LYS A 322 31.74 1.88 4.21
CA LYS A 322 31.94 3.17 4.88
C LYS A 322 31.12 3.31 6.18
N ILE A 323 30.21 2.37 6.46
CA ILE A 323 29.32 2.42 7.62
C ILE A 323 30.01 1.83 8.85
N PRO A 324 29.93 2.46 10.04
CA PRO A 324 30.32 1.83 11.29
C PRO A 324 29.53 0.52 11.54
N CYS A 325 30.22 -0.61 11.47
CA CYS A 325 29.66 -1.98 11.48
C CYS A 325 28.71 -2.32 12.64
N ASP A 326 28.77 -1.64 13.79
CA ASP A 326 28.14 -2.13 15.02
C ASP A 326 26.62 -1.88 15.11
N GLN A 327 26.09 -0.90 14.38
CA GLN A 327 24.66 -0.56 14.43
C GLN A 327 23.81 -1.29 13.38
N PHE A 328 24.45 -1.84 12.35
CA PHE A 328 23.81 -2.42 11.17
C PHE A 328 23.90 -3.94 11.07
N GLN A 329 24.49 -4.62 12.07
CA GLN A 329 24.42 -6.07 12.24
C GLN A 329 23.01 -6.52 12.66
N GLN A 330 22.00 -6.23 11.84
CA GLN A 330 20.85 -7.11 11.78
C GLN A 330 21.38 -8.42 11.17
N LYS A 331 21.31 -9.52 11.92
CA LYS A 331 21.58 -10.86 11.38
C LYS A 331 20.52 -11.17 10.31
N THR A 332 20.63 -10.59 9.13
CA THR A 332 19.87 -11.05 7.97
C THR A 332 20.42 -12.43 7.66
N ASN A 333 19.60 -13.46 7.88
CA ASN A 333 19.86 -14.76 7.26
C ASN A 333 20.05 -14.50 5.76
N ASN A 334 21.24 -14.83 5.24
CA ASN A 334 21.72 -14.59 3.88
C ASN A 334 20.91 -15.36 2.80
N VAL A 335 19.59 -15.21 2.76
CA VAL A 335 18.71 -16.01 1.89
C VAL A 335 18.77 -15.54 0.43
N PHE A 336 19.12 -14.27 0.18
CA PHE A 336 19.14 -13.66 -1.16
C PHE A 336 20.48 -13.05 -1.56
N ALA A 337 21.57 -13.43 -0.87
CA ALA A 337 22.89 -12.92 -1.21
C ALA A 337 23.35 -13.51 -2.54
N LEU A 338 23.73 -12.63 -3.46
CA LEU A 338 24.49 -12.97 -4.66
C LEU A 338 25.81 -13.63 -4.25
N ASP A 339 26.13 -14.79 -4.83
CA ASP A 339 27.28 -15.61 -4.43
C ASP A 339 28.57 -14.77 -4.37
N GLY A 340 29.17 -14.70 -3.17
CA GLY A 340 30.41 -13.98 -2.92
C GLY A 340 30.27 -12.47 -2.66
N LEU A 341 29.06 -11.90 -2.64
CA LEU A 341 28.83 -10.48 -2.31
C LEU A 341 27.85 -10.33 -1.13
N PRO A 342 28.34 -10.01 0.09
CA PRO A 342 27.48 -9.73 1.22
C PRO A 342 26.61 -8.48 0.96
N HIS A 343 25.41 -8.43 1.55
CA HIS A 343 24.46 -7.31 1.46
C HIS A 343 23.91 -6.98 0.07
N SER A 344 24.08 -7.86 -0.92
CA SER A 344 23.53 -7.70 -2.27
C SER A 344 22.00 -7.56 -2.30
N ASP A 345 21.28 -8.13 -1.33
CA ASP A 345 19.84 -7.95 -1.11
C ASP A 345 19.44 -6.50 -0.74
N ARG A 346 20.44 -5.67 -0.41
CA ARG A 346 20.30 -4.27 -0.03
C ARG A 346 20.76 -3.30 -1.11
N LEU A 347 21.14 -3.80 -2.29
CA LEU A 347 21.69 -3.00 -3.39
C LEU A 347 20.86 -1.75 -3.73
N SER A 348 19.53 -1.87 -3.78
CA SER A 348 18.63 -0.75 -4.08
C SER A 348 18.03 -0.07 -2.85
N SER A 349 18.42 -0.49 -1.64
CA SER A 349 17.92 0.08 -0.37
C SER A 349 18.84 1.16 0.20
N LEU A 350 19.70 1.71 -0.65
CA LEU A 350 20.74 2.67 -0.29
C LEU A 350 20.84 3.71 -1.40
N THR A 351 20.95 4.97 -1.01
CA THR A 351 21.41 6.04 -1.90
C THR A 351 22.31 7.00 -1.13
N THR A 352 23.15 7.72 -1.84
CA THR A 352 23.82 8.91 -1.32
C THR A 352 23.10 10.15 -1.82
N LEU A 353 23.13 11.20 -1.01
CA LEU A 353 22.71 12.54 -1.38
C LEU A 353 23.61 13.51 -0.62
N GLN A 354 24.40 14.30 -1.34
CA GLN A 354 25.42 15.18 -0.76
C GLN A 354 26.41 14.41 0.18
N ASN A 355 26.61 14.87 1.42
CA ASN A 355 27.47 14.22 2.44
C ASN A 355 26.72 13.19 3.31
N HIS A 356 25.51 12.81 2.91
CA HIS A 356 24.66 11.89 3.65
C HIS A 356 24.33 10.66 2.82
N MET A 357 24.09 9.58 3.54
CA MET A 357 23.69 8.31 2.97
C MET A 357 22.38 7.88 3.61
N PHE A 358 21.42 7.52 2.77
CA PHE A 358 20.06 7.18 3.16
C PHE A 358 19.83 5.68 2.97
N ILE A 359 19.44 5.01 4.04
CA ILE A 359 19.32 3.54 4.09
C ILE A 359 17.90 3.14 4.48
N CYS A 360 17.27 2.25 3.73
CA CYS A 360 16.00 1.67 4.15
C CYS A 360 16.23 0.58 5.23
N ASP A 361 15.62 0.77 6.39
CA ASP A 361 15.54 -0.21 7.48
C ASP A 361 14.18 -0.93 7.40
N LYS A 362 14.17 -2.03 6.63
CA LYS A 362 12.99 -2.87 6.40
C LYS A 362 12.47 -3.56 7.66
N VAL A 363 13.26 -3.64 8.73
CA VAL A 363 12.85 -4.23 10.01
C VAL A 363 12.16 -3.19 10.87
N ARG A 364 12.70 -1.98 10.92
CA ARG A 364 12.13 -0.88 11.72
C ARG A 364 11.12 -0.02 10.97
N GLN A 365 10.86 -0.32 9.70
CA GLN A 365 9.93 0.42 8.85
C GLN A 365 10.27 1.92 8.80
N ARG A 366 11.55 2.23 8.59
CA ARG A 366 12.07 3.60 8.60
C ARG A 366 13.23 3.79 7.63
N ILE A 367 13.61 5.04 7.41
CA ILE A 367 14.83 5.42 6.71
C ILE A 367 15.86 5.92 7.73
N LEU A 368 17.13 5.60 7.51
CA LEU A 368 18.24 6.06 8.33
C LEU A 368 19.06 7.05 7.51
N LYS A 369 19.44 8.19 8.12
CA LYS A 369 20.35 9.19 7.55
C LYS A 369 21.71 9.02 8.24
N VAL A 370 22.73 8.67 7.47
CA VAL A 370 24.10 8.47 7.97
C VAL A 370 24.98 9.55 7.38
N ASN A 371 25.65 10.32 8.24
CA ASN A 371 26.67 11.25 7.79
C ASN A 371 27.95 10.47 7.45
N ILE A 372 28.45 10.61 6.22
CA ILE A 372 29.51 9.76 5.67
C ILE A 372 30.86 10.03 6.37
N GLU A 373 31.13 11.29 6.73
CA GLU A 373 32.41 11.70 7.36
C GLU A 373 32.48 11.34 8.84
N SER A 374 31.42 11.62 9.59
CA SER A 374 31.37 11.39 11.04
C SER A 374 30.93 9.96 11.42
N GLY A 375 30.27 9.25 10.49
CA GLY A 375 29.66 7.95 10.76
C GLY A 375 28.43 8.01 11.67
N VAL A 376 27.94 9.22 12.02
CA VAL A 376 26.76 9.39 12.87
C VAL A 376 25.52 8.93 12.10
N CYS A 377 24.78 8.02 12.71
CA CYS A 377 23.53 7.46 12.18
C CYS A 377 22.35 8.04 12.96
N LEU A 378 21.42 8.67 12.24
CA LEU A 378 20.19 9.24 12.77
C LEU A 378 18.97 8.64 12.07
N ASP A 379 17.85 8.67 12.76
CA ASP A 379 16.57 8.33 12.16
C ASP A 379 16.11 9.48 11.26
N PHE A 380 15.82 9.18 9.99
CA PHE A 380 15.31 10.15 9.05
C PHE A 380 13.81 10.33 9.28
N GLN A 381 13.42 11.49 9.80
CA GLN A 381 12.06 11.77 10.23
C GLN A 381 11.29 12.38 9.07
N LEU A 382 10.23 11.69 8.63
CA LEU A 382 9.30 12.26 7.67
C LEU A 382 8.38 13.28 8.35
N SER A 383 7.96 14.29 7.60
CA SER A 383 6.99 15.30 8.01
C SER A 383 6.09 15.68 6.84
N ASN A 384 5.08 16.51 7.10
CA ASN A 384 4.05 16.92 6.14
C ASN A 384 3.18 15.73 5.69
N PHE A 385 2.74 14.92 6.65
CA PHE A 385 1.96 13.70 6.39
C PHE A 385 0.60 13.96 5.75
N GLY A 386 0.09 15.19 5.82
CA GLY A 386 -1.13 15.61 5.13
C GLY A 386 -1.11 15.30 3.63
N LEU A 387 0.06 15.34 2.97
CA LEU A 387 0.19 14.99 1.55
C LEU A 387 -0.03 13.50 1.26
N LEU A 388 0.15 12.61 2.25
CA LEU A 388 -0.15 11.19 2.08
C LEU A 388 -1.66 10.90 2.09
N GLY A 389 -2.47 11.86 2.55
CA GLY A 389 -3.93 11.81 2.53
C GLY A 389 -4.53 10.65 3.31
N PHE A 390 -5.71 10.20 2.89
CA PHE A 390 -6.43 9.08 3.48
C PHE A 390 -5.91 7.74 2.93
N PRO A 391 -5.42 6.80 3.77
CA PRO A 391 -4.87 5.53 3.28
C PRO A 391 -5.90 4.63 2.60
N TYR A 392 -5.56 4.10 1.42
CA TYR A 392 -6.49 3.26 0.63
C TYR A 392 -6.93 1.98 1.36
N TRP A 393 -6.11 1.43 2.26
CA TRP A 393 -6.46 0.22 3.03
C TRP A 393 -7.45 0.48 4.15
N LEU A 394 -7.67 1.76 4.49
CA LEU A 394 -8.69 2.21 5.42
C LEU A 394 -9.98 2.63 4.71
N ASN A 395 -9.99 2.66 3.35
CA ASN A 395 -11.21 2.84 2.58
C ASN A 395 -12.11 1.64 2.84
N SER A 396 -13.00 1.82 3.80
CA SER A 396 -14.12 0.92 4.00
C SER A 396 -14.94 0.96 2.73
N PRO A 397 -15.42 -0.18 2.19
CA PRO A 397 -16.38 -0.11 1.11
C PRO A 397 -17.52 0.80 1.58
N LEU A 398 -18.06 1.63 0.68
CA LEU A 398 -19.36 2.27 0.89
C LEU A 398 -20.23 1.25 1.61
N GLU A 399 -20.65 1.54 2.85
CA GLU A 399 -21.43 0.58 3.61
C GLU A 399 -22.65 0.22 2.77
N THR A 400 -22.64 -0.97 2.18
CA THR A 400 -23.72 -1.40 1.30
C THR A 400 -24.96 -1.53 2.16
N CYS A 401 -25.99 -0.73 1.86
CA CYS A 401 -27.22 -0.74 2.63
C CYS A 401 -27.86 -2.12 2.56
N TYR A 402 -28.00 -2.78 3.70
CA TYR A 402 -28.98 -3.84 3.88
C TYR A 402 -30.24 -3.21 4.46
N ALA A 403 -31.37 -3.34 3.76
CA ALA A 403 -32.69 -2.91 4.24
C ALA A 403 -33.19 -3.73 5.47
N GLY A 404 -32.37 -4.64 6.01
CA GLY A 404 -32.64 -5.41 7.22
C GLY A 404 -31.46 -5.30 8.18
N GLY A 405 -31.73 -5.00 9.45
CA GLY A 405 -30.77 -4.58 10.47
C GLY A 405 -29.75 -5.61 10.96
N ASN A 406 -29.05 -6.31 10.08
CA ASN A 406 -27.87 -7.12 10.41
C ASN A 406 -26.84 -7.07 9.26
N GLY A 407 -26.45 -5.86 8.85
CA GLY A 407 -25.25 -5.67 8.04
C GLY A 407 -24.02 -5.85 8.93
N LEU A 408 -23.12 -6.76 8.56
CA LEU A 408 -21.80 -6.90 9.18
C LEU A 408 -20.96 -5.66 8.81
N SER A 409 -21.13 -4.54 9.52
CA SER A 409 -20.13 -3.46 9.47
C SER A 409 -18.92 -3.95 10.28
N ASP A 410 -17.91 -4.50 9.61
CA ASP A 410 -16.71 -5.01 10.28
C ASP A 410 -15.80 -3.87 10.80
N THR A 411 -16.13 -2.61 10.52
CA THR A 411 -15.48 -1.42 11.08
C THR A 411 -16.08 -1.05 12.44
N ALA A 412 -15.24 -1.07 13.48
CA ALA A 412 -15.60 -0.53 14.78
C ALA A 412 -15.95 0.96 14.64
N ILE A 413 -17.08 1.38 15.23
CA ILE A 413 -17.47 2.78 15.35
C ILE A 413 -16.84 3.30 16.65
N ASP A 414 -16.00 4.34 16.56
CA ASP A 414 -15.36 4.93 17.73
C ASP A 414 -16.35 5.79 18.53
N HIS A 415 -17.23 6.50 17.81
CA HIS A 415 -18.26 7.34 18.43
C HIS A 415 -19.54 7.36 17.61
N LEU A 416 -20.67 7.17 18.28
CA LEU A 416 -22.00 7.30 17.72
C LEU A 416 -22.82 8.23 18.61
N GLN A 417 -23.33 9.31 18.04
CA GLN A 417 -24.21 10.24 18.76
C GLN A 417 -25.44 10.57 17.91
N GLN A 418 -26.58 10.74 18.57
CA GLN A 418 -27.85 11.05 17.94
C GLN A 418 -28.36 12.43 18.39
N PHE A 419 -28.91 13.19 17.44
CA PHE A 419 -29.53 14.49 17.66
C PHE A 419 -30.92 14.52 17.01
N ASP A 420 -31.84 15.24 17.66
CA ASP A 420 -33.15 15.57 17.09
C ASP A 420 -33.18 17.07 16.82
N LEU A 421 -33.29 17.47 15.55
CA LEU A 421 -33.12 18.85 15.09
C LEU A 421 -34.24 19.27 14.14
N LEU A 422 -34.29 20.56 13.79
CA LEU A 422 -35.17 21.05 12.73
C LEU A 422 -34.45 20.96 11.38
N PRO A 423 -35.19 20.79 10.27
CA PRO A 423 -34.60 20.81 8.93
C PRO A 423 -33.87 22.13 8.62
N GLY A 424 -32.80 22.04 7.84
CA GLY A 424 -31.97 23.17 7.43
C GLY A 424 -30.48 22.84 7.51
N ASN A 425 -29.64 23.86 7.61
CA ASN A 425 -28.19 23.71 7.65
C ASN A 425 -27.74 23.37 9.06
N ILE A 426 -26.88 22.37 9.17
CA ILE A 426 -26.34 21.90 10.43
C ILE A 426 -24.82 21.95 10.35
N ASP A 427 -24.24 22.86 11.14
CA ASP A 427 -22.80 22.97 11.36
C ASP A 427 -22.38 22.01 12.48
N ILE A 428 -21.61 20.99 12.14
CA ILE A 428 -21.12 19.93 13.03
C ILE A 428 -19.69 20.28 13.44
N LYS A 429 -19.51 20.67 14.70
CA LYS A 429 -18.20 20.94 15.30
C LYS A 429 -17.76 19.76 16.14
N LEU A 430 -16.82 18.99 15.63
CA LEU A 430 -16.22 17.87 16.33
C LEU A 430 -15.01 18.32 17.12
N SER A 431 -14.85 17.77 18.32
CA SER A 431 -13.64 17.88 19.13
C SER A 431 -13.20 16.48 19.55
N VAL A 432 -12.05 16.05 19.05
CA VAL A 432 -11.51 14.71 19.28
C VAL A 432 -10.35 14.79 20.27
N ASP A 433 -10.53 14.13 21.41
CA ASP A 433 -9.53 13.93 22.45
C ASP A 433 -8.81 12.59 22.22
N VAL A 434 -7.49 12.63 22.08
CA VAL A 434 -6.64 11.44 21.98
C VAL A 434 -6.27 10.88 23.35
N HIS A 435 -6.09 9.56 23.44
CA HIS A 435 -5.64 8.89 24.67
C HIS A 435 -4.34 9.51 25.21
N ALA A 436 -4.20 9.62 26.53
CA ALA A 436 -3.07 10.27 27.21
C ALA A 436 -1.67 9.67 26.90
N ASP A 437 -1.63 8.47 26.34
CA ASP A 437 -0.39 7.75 26.00
C ASP A 437 0.10 8.08 24.59
N ILE A 438 -0.72 8.74 23.78
CA ILE A 438 -0.43 9.11 22.40
C ILE A 438 -0.27 10.63 22.31
N GLU A 439 0.58 11.06 21.39
CA GLU A 439 0.57 12.41 20.87
C GLU A 439 0.40 12.38 19.35
N VAL A 440 -0.31 13.37 18.84
CA VAL A 440 -0.50 13.58 17.41
C VAL A 440 0.77 14.28 16.91
N VAL A 441 1.35 13.76 15.83
CA VAL A 441 2.65 14.25 15.33
C VAL A 441 2.48 15.59 14.61
N GLU A 442 1.39 15.77 13.87
CA GLU A 442 1.10 16.98 13.09
C GLU A 442 -0.39 17.34 13.15
N PRO A 443 -0.76 18.62 13.00
CA PRO A 443 -2.16 19.03 12.89
C PRO A 443 -2.89 18.25 11.79
N LEU A 444 -4.15 17.91 12.05
CA LEU A 444 -4.97 17.18 11.08
C LEU A 444 -5.20 18.03 9.83
N HIS A 445 -4.76 17.51 8.68
CA HIS A 445 -4.96 18.12 7.38
C HIS A 445 -6.28 17.64 6.74
N GLU A 446 -6.89 18.48 5.90
CA GLU A 446 -8.19 18.21 5.29
C GLU A 446 -8.20 16.96 4.39
N SER A 447 -7.09 16.72 3.67
CA SER A 447 -6.88 15.50 2.85
C SER A 447 -6.90 14.19 3.64
N CYS A 448 -6.78 14.25 4.97
CA CYS A 448 -6.86 13.09 5.86
C CYS A 448 -8.27 12.88 6.43
N ILE A 449 -9.25 13.67 5.99
CA ILE A 449 -10.65 13.61 6.44
C ILE A 449 -11.51 13.19 5.26
N TRP A 450 -12.38 12.22 5.50
CA TRP A 450 -13.42 11.81 4.58
C TRP A 450 -14.78 11.96 5.23
N ARG A 451 -15.75 12.48 4.49
CA ARG A 451 -17.10 12.78 4.97
C ARG A 451 -18.12 12.15 4.05
N GLN A 452 -19.23 11.70 4.63
CA GLN A 452 -20.37 11.20 3.88
C GLN A 452 -21.66 11.53 4.61
N ALA A 453 -22.57 12.23 3.93
CA ALA A 453 -23.94 12.39 4.37
C ALA A 453 -24.85 11.35 3.68
N ARG A 454 -25.81 10.77 4.42
CA ARG A 454 -26.81 9.85 3.87
C ARG A 454 -28.20 10.07 4.42
N GLY A 455 -29.20 9.56 3.70
CA GLY A 455 -30.62 9.68 4.06
C GLY A 455 -31.16 11.06 3.68
N ALA A 456 -31.75 11.75 4.65
CA ALA A 456 -32.30 13.09 4.46
C ALA A 456 -31.25 14.23 4.55
N ALA A 457 -29.95 13.90 4.61
CA ALA A 457 -28.85 14.87 4.67
C ALA A 457 -28.03 14.85 3.37
N ALA A 458 -27.59 16.02 2.94
CA ALA A 458 -26.62 16.22 1.86
C ALA A 458 -25.47 17.09 2.37
N GLU A 459 -24.26 16.82 1.90
CA GLU A 459 -23.09 17.66 2.24
C GLU A 459 -23.21 19.02 1.56
N ILE A 460 -22.95 20.09 2.33
CA ILE A 460 -22.86 21.44 1.79
C ILE A 460 -21.38 21.76 1.68
N THR A 461 -20.84 21.67 0.46
CA THR A 461 -19.54 22.26 0.16
C THR A 461 -19.67 23.77 0.30
N GLY A 462 -18.83 24.36 1.15
CA GLY A 462 -18.93 25.78 1.48
C GLY A 462 -18.84 26.64 0.21
N MET A 463 -19.89 27.39 -0.09
CA MET A 463 -19.97 28.25 -1.27
C MET A 463 -19.13 29.54 -1.19
N ASP A 464 -18.22 29.66 -0.22
CA ASP A 464 -17.39 30.84 0.01
C ASP A 464 -15.87 30.56 0.01
N ASP A 465 -15.43 29.38 -0.45
CA ASP A 465 -14.01 29.13 -0.74
C ASP A 465 -13.84 28.57 -2.17
N PRO A 466 -13.41 29.38 -3.15
CA PRO A 466 -13.14 28.91 -4.52
C PRO A 466 -12.05 27.82 -4.57
N ARG A 467 -11.37 27.53 -3.46
CA ARG A 467 -10.31 26.52 -3.35
C ARG A 467 -10.80 25.09 -3.16
N SER A 468 -12.11 24.83 -2.99
CA SER A 468 -12.59 23.46 -2.78
C SER A 468 -12.85 22.67 -4.06
N MET A 469 -12.75 23.28 -5.24
CA MET A 469 -12.96 22.58 -6.52
C MET A 469 -11.69 21.88 -7.04
N ASP A 470 -10.49 22.32 -6.65
CA ASP A 470 -9.23 21.82 -7.25
C ASP A 470 -8.48 20.77 -6.41
N LYS A 471 -9.08 20.31 -5.30
CA LYS A 471 -8.50 19.21 -4.50
C LYS A 471 -9.58 18.22 -4.10
N VAL A 472 -10.22 17.66 -5.12
CA VAL A 472 -10.97 16.43 -4.98
C VAL A 472 -9.96 15.34 -4.62
N GLY A 473 -9.91 14.96 -3.34
CA GLY A 473 -9.02 13.88 -2.90
C GLY A 473 -9.30 12.60 -3.70
N VAL A 474 -8.29 11.75 -3.87
CA VAL A 474 -8.34 10.50 -4.66
C VAL A 474 -9.55 9.63 -4.32
N ALA A 475 -9.99 9.65 -3.06
CA ALA A 475 -11.17 8.93 -2.59
C ALA A 475 -12.49 9.47 -3.17
N GLN A 476 -12.54 10.74 -3.59
CA GLN A 476 -13.69 11.41 -4.19
C GLN A 476 -13.66 11.34 -5.72
N GLN A 477 -12.46 11.39 -6.35
CA GLN A 477 -12.30 11.22 -7.81
C GLN A 477 -12.80 9.85 -8.30
N TRP A 478 -12.59 8.78 -7.51
CA TRP A 478 -13.12 7.45 -7.83
C TRP A 478 -14.65 7.40 -7.89
N TYR A 479 -15.35 8.29 -7.19
CA TYR A 479 -16.81 8.35 -7.20
C TYR A 479 -17.33 9.22 -8.34
N ASP A 480 -16.66 10.34 -8.64
CA ASP A 480 -17.01 11.19 -9.77
C ASP A 480 -16.85 10.42 -11.10
N GLU A 481 -15.83 9.56 -11.24
CA GLU A 481 -15.64 8.70 -12.42
C GLU A 481 -16.67 7.56 -12.55
N LEU A 482 -17.23 7.08 -11.44
CA LEU A 482 -18.28 6.06 -11.44
C LEU A 482 -19.67 6.65 -11.72
N ASP A 483 -19.92 7.91 -11.34
CA ASP A 483 -21.14 8.64 -11.65
C ASP A 483 -21.10 9.32 -13.05
N ASP A 484 -19.91 9.69 -13.57
CA ASP A 484 -19.73 10.33 -14.88
C ASP A 484 -19.94 9.37 -16.08
N LEU A 485 -20.18 8.07 -15.84
CA LEU A 485 -20.66 7.14 -16.87
C LEU A 485 -22.10 7.44 -17.37
N ALA A 486 -22.76 8.45 -16.80
CA ALA A 486 -24.15 8.78 -17.11
C ALA A 486 -24.41 10.15 -17.78
N SER A 487 -23.43 11.00 -18.12
CA SER A 487 -23.64 12.21 -18.95
C SER A 487 -22.33 12.90 -19.39
N PRO A 488 -22.31 13.61 -20.54
CA PRO A 488 -21.10 14.26 -21.06
C PRO A 488 -20.83 15.61 -20.35
N LYS A 489 -19.58 15.87 -19.96
CA LYS A 489 -19.11 17.19 -19.52
C LYS A 489 -18.46 17.97 -20.67
N ALA A 490 -18.55 19.29 -20.57
CA ALA A 490 -17.84 20.25 -21.40
C ALA A 490 -16.72 20.90 -20.57
N ASP A 491 -15.59 21.19 -21.23
CA ASP A 491 -14.39 21.78 -20.65
C ASP A 491 -14.61 23.20 -20.12
N PRO A 492 -13.82 23.62 -19.11
CA PRO A 492 -13.34 24.99 -19.07
C PRO A 492 -11.81 25.08 -19.00
N GLU A 493 -11.30 26.06 -19.75
CA GLU A 493 -9.91 26.51 -19.80
C GLU A 493 -9.47 27.11 -18.45
N SER A 494 -8.20 26.92 -18.10
CA SER A 494 -7.54 27.52 -16.94
C SER A 494 -6.65 28.70 -17.35
N GLU A 495 -6.67 29.77 -16.54
CA GLU A 495 -5.59 30.76 -16.47
C GLU A 495 -4.99 30.73 -15.05
N VAL A 496 -3.66 30.64 -14.98
CA VAL A 496 -2.85 30.55 -13.76
C VAL A 496 -2.43 31.96 -13.32
N THR A 497 -2.56 32.25 -12.03
CA THR A 497 -1.74 33.27 -11.36
C THR A 497 -1.27 32.76 -10.01
N GLU A 498 0.05 32.70 -9.83
CA GLU A 498 0.75 32.51 -8.56
C GLU A 498 0.49 33.68 -7.62
N ASP A 499 0.38 33.42 -6.31
CA ASP A 499 1.04 34.24 -5.28
C ASP A 499 0.91 33.66 -3.85
N ASP A 500 1.91 34.04 -3.06
CA ASP A 500 2.43 33.49 -1.81
C ASP A 500 1.55 33.48 -0.53
N LEU A 501 1.95 32.54 0.34
CA LEU A 501 1.92 32.47 1.82
C LEU A 501 1.32 33.66 2.62
N ASP A 502 0.39 33.40 3.55
CA ASP A 502 0.73 33.37 4.99
C ASP A 502 -0.43 32.94 5.93
N GLN A 503 0.00 32.51 7.11
CA GLN A 503 -0.67 31.81 8.22
C GLN A 503 -1.84 32.53 8.91
N ASN A 504 -2.71 31.76 9.58
CA ASN A 504 -3.01 31.92 11.02
C ASN A 504 -4.07 30.92 11.52
N THR A 505 -3.66 29.92 12.32
CA THR A 505 -4.56 29.35 13.35
C THR A 505 -3.78 29.16 14.64
N ALA A 506 -4.12 29.97 15.63
CA ALA A 506 -3.56 29.98 16.96
C ALA A 506 -3.73 28.62 17.67
N MET A 507 -2.66 28.17 18.31
CA MET A 507 -2.70 27.05 19.26
C MET A 507 -3.46 27.47 20.52
N GLU A 508 -4.65 26.91 20.72
CA GLU A 508 -5.29 26.79 22.04
C GLU A 508 -6.33 25.66 22.01
N ASP A 509 -6.13 24.70 22.93
CA ASP A 509 -6.69 23.34 23.09
C ASP A 509 -5.94 22.21 22.35
N ASP A 510 -5.42 21.24 23.11
CA ASP A 510 -4.86 19.93 22.67
C ASP A 510 -5.90 19.03 21.95
N LYS A 511 -7.04 19.59 21.53
CA LYS A 511 -8.16 18.90 20.90
C LYS A 511 -8.11 19.06 19.39
N ILE A 512 -8.21 17.95 18.68
CA ILE A 512 -8.33 17.97 17.23
C ILE A 512 -9.75 18.42 16.88
N ARG A 513 -9.87 19.46 16.05
CA ARG A 513 -11.16 20.00 15.61
C ARG A 513 -11.45 19.58 14.18
N ILE A 514 -12.64 19.03 13.94
CA ILE A 514 -13.12 18.69 12.60
C ILE A 514 -14.46 19.40 12.41
N ASN A 515 -14.59 20.16 11.34
CA ASN A 515 -15.85 20.82 10.99
C ASN A 515 -16.47 20.11 9.78
N SER A 516 -17.81 20.04 9.76
CA SER A 516 -18.59 19.55 8.63
C SER A 516 -19.93 20.28 8.60
N CYS A 517 -20.41 20.63 7.41
CA CYS A 517 -21.71 21.27 7.23
C CYS A 517 -22.60 20.38 6.38
N VAL A 518 -23.83 20.13 6.82
CA VAL A 518 -24.80 19.34 6.08
C VAL A 518 -26.15 20.04 6.02
N GLY A 519 -26.81 19.95 4.87
CA GLY A 519 -28.19 20.39 4.67
C GLY A 519 -29.13 19.22 4.92
N THR A 520 -30.19 19.44 5.69
CA THR A 520 -31.12 18.37 6.06
C THR A 520 -32.57 18.71 5.70
N SER A 521 -33.29 17.73 5.14
CA SER A 521 -34.74 17.71 4.99
C SER A 521 -35.40 16.87 6.09
N PRO A 522 -36.73 16.92 6.31
CA PRO A 522 -37.42 16.03 7.25
C PRO A 522 -37.11 14.55 7.01
N GLY A 523 -36.86 13.80 8.08
CA GLY A 523 -36.56 12.37 8.04
C GLY A 523 -35.35 11.96 8.88
N THR A 524 -34.86 10.74 8.66
CA THR A 524 -33.66 10.24 9.33
C THR A 524 -32.45 10.38 8.43
N SER A 525 -31.36 10.89 8.98
CA SER A 525 -30.10 11.06 8.26
C SER A 525 -28.91 10.67 9.14
N GLU A 526 -27.78 10.41 8.50
CA GLU A 526 -26.54 10.09 9.18
C GLU A 526 -25.38 10.74 8.47
N VAL A 527 -24.49 11.35 9.25
CA VAL A 527 -23.22 11.92 8.78
C VAL A 527 -22.11 11.04 9.32
N ILE A 528 -21.34 10.47 8.42
CA ILE A 528 -20.21 9.59 8.69
C ILE A 528 -18.95 10.41 8.42
N ILE A 529 -18.05 10.43 9.40
CA ILE A 529 -16.79 11.17 9.33
C ILE A 529 -15.68 10.20 9.68
N PHE A 530 -14.78 9.99 8.72
CA PHE A 530 -13.52 9.30 8.94
C PHE A 530 -12.39 10.33 8.98
N ALA A 531 -11.48 10.19 9.93
CA ALA A 531 -10.26 10.98 9.95
C ALA A 531 -9.06 10.10 10.29
N VAL A 532 -7.91 10.40 9.71
CA VAL A 532 -6.68 9.66 9.96
C VAL A 532 -5.71 10.54 10.72
N LEU A 533 -5.33 10.09 11.91
CA LEU A 533 -4.40 10.79 12.79
C LEU A 533 -3.03 10.13 12.73
N TYR A 534 -2.00 10.90 12.41
CA TYR A 534 -0.61 10.46 12.55
C TYR A 534 -0.18 10.60 14.00
N CYS A 535 0.08 9.47 14.64
CA CYS A 535 0.26 9.33 16.08
C CYS A 535 1.61 8.70 16.41
N LYS A 536 2.16 9.04 17.57
CA LYS A 536 3.27 8.30 18.19
C LYS A 536 3.06 8.20 19.70
N LEU A 537 3.81 7.31 20.35
CA LEU A 537 3.73 7.21 21.81
C LEU A 537 4.35 8.45 22.47
N ARG A 538 3.61 9.02 23.42
CA ARG A 538 4.03 10.22 24.17
C ARG A 538 5.31 9.96 24.96
N LYS A 539 6.31 10.82 24.80
CA LYS A 539 7.53 10.78 25.63
C LYS A 539 7.31 11.60 26.90
N ILE A 540 7.04 10.93 28.03
CA ILE A 540 6.96 11.61 29.33
C ILE A 540 8.38 11.93 29.80
N PRO A 541 8.76 13.21 29.98
CA PRO A 541 10.09 13.56 30.47
C PRO A 541 10.31 12.97 31.87
N ASN A 542 11.49 12.38 32.12
CA ASN A 542 11.92 11.80 33.40
C ASN A 542 11.20 10.51 33.86
N SER A 543 10.40 9.84 33.02
CA SER A 543 9.96 8.48 33.33
C SER A 543 11.09 7.48 33.04
N ASN A 544 11.55 6.76 34.07
CA ASN A 544 12.56 5.72 33.94
C ASN A 544 11.97 4.41 33.38
N ASP A 545 10.83 4.49 32.68
CA ASP A 545 10.05 3.35 32.20
C ASP A 545 10.65 2.84 30.87
N GLY A 546 11.91 2.40 30.89
CA GLY A 546 12.64 1.93 29.72
C GLY A 546 12.21 0.56 29.19
N ASN A 547 10.96 0.15 29.43
CA ASN A 547 10.48 -1.18 29.03
C ASN A 547 9.94 -1.16 27.60
N GLN A 548 10.82 -1.44 26.62
CA GLN A 548 10.46 -1.58 25.20
C GLN A 548 9.33 -2.60 24.97
N GLU A 549 9.21 -3.65 25.80
CA GLU A 549 8.12 -4.62 25.67
C GLU A 549 6.74 -3.99 25.94
N LYS A 550 6.69 -3.07 26.91
CA LYS A 550 5.46 -2.32 27.22
C LYS A 550 5.08 -1.39 26.08
N TYR A 551 6.07 -0.73 25.46
CA TYR A 551 5.83 0.13 24.29
C TYR A 551 5.37 -0.68 23.08
N ALA A 552 6.01 -1.82 22.78
CA ALA A 552 5.59 -2.72 21.72
C ALA A 552 4.14 -3.18 21.92
N ALA A 553 3.80 -3.66 23.13
CA ALA A 553 2.47 -4.14 23.44
C ALA A 553 1.41 -3.03 23.27
N ARG A 554 1.75 -1.79 23.67
CA ARG A 554 0.85 -0.63 23.60
C ARG A 554 0.66 -0.15 22.16
N ILE A 555 1.72 -0.11 21.35
CA ILE A 555 1.62 0.17 19.91
C ILE A 555 0.72 -0.87 19.24
N LEU A 556 0.88 -2.16 19.55
CA LEU A 556 0.02 -3.19 18.99
C LEU A 556 -1.45 -3.08 19.41
N ASP A 557 -1.75 -2.57 20.62
CA ASP A 557 -3.15 -2.27 20.99
C ASP A 557 -3.78 -1.22 20.07
N PHE A 558 -2.99 -0.27 19.59
CA PHE A 558 -3.46 0.76 18.66
C PHE A 558 -3.49 0.28 17.20
N LEU A 559 -2.52 -0.53 16.80
CA LEU A 559 -2.41 -1.04 15.43
C LEU A 559 -3.39 -2.19 15.13
N SER A 560 -3.75 -3.01 16.12
CA SER A 560 -4.60 -4.18 15.92
C SER A 560 -6.04 -3.94 16.38
N SER A 561 -7.00 -4.27 15.53
CA SER A 561 -8.40 -4.37 15.95
C SER A 561 -8.54 -5.52 16.97
N LYS A 562 -9.54 -5.43 17.86
CA LYS A 562 -9.74 -6.30 19.05
C LYS A 562 -9.82 -7.84 18.80
N ARG A 563 -9.56 -8.33 17.58
CA ARG A 563 -9.70 -9.73 17.17
C ARG A 563 -8.38 -10.52 17.03
N SER A 564 -7.20 -9.92 17.27
CA SER A 564 -5.93 -10.67 17.15
C SER A 564 -5.77 -11.72 18.26
N GLY A 565 -5.37 -12.94 17.88
CA GLY A 565 -5.14 -14.03 18.84
C GLY A 565 -3.85 -13.78 19.65
N LYS A 566 -3.81 -14.18 20.93
CA LYS A 566 -2.63 -13.99 21.81
C LYS A 566 -1.30 -14.39 21.15
N ARG A 567 -1.27 -15.53 20.45
CA ARG A 567 -0.06 -16.05 19.77
C ARG A 567 0.42 -15.16 18.62
N GLU A 568 -0.50 -14.55 17.90
CA GLU A 568 -0.19 -13.63 16.80
C GLU A 568 0.41 -12.34 17.37
N ARG A 569 -0.23 -11.79 18.39
CA ARG A 569 0.25 -10.61 19.11
C ARG A 569 1.64 -10.80 19.71
N ASP A 570 1.92 -11.97 20.30
CA ASP A 570 3.25 -12.31 20.83
C ASP A 570 4.31 -12.32 19.72
N SER A 571 3.96 -12.76 18.50
CA SER A 571 4.88 -12.78 17.36
C SER A 571 5.19 -11.36 16.86
N TRP A 572 4.17 -10.50 16.76
CA TRP A 572 4.35 -9.09 16.41
C TRP A 572 5.14 -8.31 17.47
N ASN A 573 4.91 -8.59 18.76
CA ASN A 573 5.70 -8.02 19.85
C ASN A 573 7.18 -8.39 19.70
N ALA A 574 7.47 -9.68 19.49
CA ALA A 574 8.83 -10.15 19.29
C ALA A 574 9.48 -9.48 18.07
N TYR A 575 8.75 -9.27 16.97
CA TYR A 575 9.24 -8.56 15.80
C TYR A 575 9.61 -7.11 16.10
N LEU A 576 8.74 -6.33 16.76
CA LEU A 576 9.03 -4.95 17.14
C LEU A 576 10.28 -4.86 18.05
N LEU A 577 10.45 -5.84 18.94
CA LEU A 577 11.57 -5.92 19.88
C LEU A 577 12.90 -6.35 19.26
N GLN A 578 12.93 -6.81 18.01
CA GLN A 578 14.20 -7.05 17.30
C GLN A 578 15.00 -5.76 17.10
N SER A 579 14.35 -4.61 17.22
CA SER A 579 14.96 -3.31 17.07
C SER A 579 15.66 -2.85 18.35
N LYS A 580 16.91 -2.37 18.25
CA LYS A 580 17.61 -1.69 19.36
C LYS A 580 17.22 -0.20 19.53
N GLY A 581 16.17 0.25 18.83
CA GLY A 581 15.72 1.66 18.81
C GLY A 581 14.63 1.93 19.86
N ASP A 582 14.30 3.21 20.07
CA ASP A 582 13.16 3.57 20.92
C ASP A 582 11.85 3.44 20.11
N LEU A 583 11.01 2.47 20.46
CA LEU A 583 9.73 2.23 19.77
C LEU A 583 8.78 3.43 19.82
N ARG A 584 8.99 4.39 20.73
CA ARG A 584 8.19 5.62 20.80
C ARG A 584 8.39 6.56 19.61
N ASP A 585 9.45 6.36 18.83
CA ASP A 585 9.71 7.10 17.59
C ASP A 585 8.96 6.53 16.38
N LEU A 586 8.26 5.39 16.53
CA LEU A 586 7.41 4.86 15.48
C LEU A 586 6.15 5.70 15.34
N ILE A 587 5.91 6.17 14.12
CA ILE A 587 4.70 6.90 13.74
C ILE A 587 3.73 5.92 13.08
N PHE A 588 2.48 5.97 13.51
CA PHE A 588 1.40 5.14 13.00
C PHE A 588 0.12 5.94 12.78
N THR A 589 -0.71 5.48 11.86
CA THR A 589 -2.03 6.03 11.57
C THR A 589 -3.06 5.43 12.53
N LYS A 590 -3.84 6.28 13.19
CA LYS A 590 -5.06 5.90 13.93
C LYS A 590 -6.28 6.40 13.15
N LEU A 591 -7.09 5.48 12.65
CA LEU A 591 -8.38 5.80 12.07
C LEU A 591 -9.34 6.23 13.17
N VAL A 592 -10.10 7.28 12.91
CA VAL A 592 -11.19 7.79 13.74
C VAL A 592 -12.47 7.67 12.93
N HIS A 593 -13.41 6.88 13.41
CA HIS A 593 -14.69 6.63 12.76
C HIS A 593 -15.83 7.14 13.62
N ILE A 594 -16.42 8.26 13.19
CA ILE A 594 -17.49 8.96 13.90
C ILE A 594 -18.78 8.90 13.09
N ARG A 595 -19.89 8.65 13.79
CA ARG A 595 -21.24 8.72 13.24
C ARG A 595 -22.10 9.69 14.02
N VAL A 596 -22.73 10.59 13.29
CA VAL A 596 -23.70 11.53 13.81
C VAL A 596 -25.05 11.23 13.16
N ARG A 597 -25.99 10.68 13.94
CA ARG A 597 -27.37 10.46 13.49
C ARG A 597 -28.19 11.70 13.76
N ILE A 598 -28.93 12.13 12.76
CA ILE A 598 -29.76 13.33 12.84
C ILE A 598 -31.17 12.93 12.43
N ASN A 599 -32.12 13.06 13.36
CA ASN A 599 -33.53 12.98 13.06
C ASN A 599 -34.07 14.39 12.94
N THR A 600 -34.66 14.70 11.79
CA THR A 600 -35.31 15.98 11.54
C THR A 600 -36.82 15.80 11.52
N SER A 601 -37.49 16.64 12.31
CA SER A 601 -38.95 16.71 12.31
C SER A 601 -39.47 17.42 11.05
N ASP A 602 -40.79 17.42 10.85
CA ASP A 602 -41.41 18.19 9.77
C ASP A 602 -41.04 19.69 9.86
N HIS A 603 -41.05 20.36 8.71
CA HIS A 603 -40.76 21.80 8.66
C HIS A 603 -41.70 22.60 9.58
N PRO A 604 -41.18 23.58 10.31
CA PRO A 604 -42.02 24.56 10.99
C PRO A 604 -42.86 25.30 9.94
N LYS A 605 -44.17 25.40 10.16
CA LYS A 605 -45.06 26.18 9.29
C LYS A 605 -44.84 27.66 9.55
N ALA A 606 -44.57 28.43 8.50
CA ALA A 606 -44.59 29.89 8.59
C ALA A 606 -46.02 30.41 8.79
N GLU A 607 -46.17 31.63 9.34
CA GLU A 607 -47.48 32.25 9.66
C GLU A 607 -48.43 32.37 8.45
N ASN A 608 -47.89 32.27 7.24
CA ASN A 608 -48.56 32.40 5.95
C ASN A 608 -48.88 31.05 5.27
N ASP A 609 -48.69 29.90 5.95
CA ASP A 609 -49.06 28.52 5.52
C ASP A 609 -48.48 28.06 4.15
N ARG A 610 -47.67 28.89 3.49
CA ARG A 610 -47.08 28.64 2.16
C ARG A 610 -45.56 28.54 2.16
N ASP A 611 -44.89 29.06 3.19
CA ASP A 611 -43.44 29.10 3.28
C ASP A 611 -42.93 28.11 4.33
N PHE A 612 -41.78 27.47 4.04
CA PHE A 612 -41.07 26.59 4.97
C PHE A 612 -39.91 27.37 5.62
N ILE A 613 -39.73 27.20 6.93
CA ILE A 613 -38.59 27.77 7.66
C ILE A 613 -37.43 26.76 7.59
N LEU A 614 -36.32 27.15 6.97
CA LEU A 614 -35.04 26.47 7.09
C LEU A 614 -34.31 27.03 8.31
N THR A 615 -33.73 26.16 9.13
CA THR A 615 -32.99 26.56 10.34
C THR A 615 -31.49 26.41 10.16
N ASP A 616 -30.72 27.32 10.75
CA ASP A 616 -29.27 27.15 10.90
C ASP A 616 -29.01 26.66 12.33
N SER A 617 -28.53 25.43 12.47
CA SER A 617 -28.22 24.80 13.75
C SER A 617 -26.72 24.53 13.85
N THR A 618 -26.16 24.62 15.05
CA THR A 618 -24.78 24.18 15.32
C THR A 618 -24.80 23.10 16.39
N ILE A 619 -24.18 21.96 16.10
CA ILE A 619 -23.99 20.88 17.07
C ILE A 619 -22.52 20.72 17.43
N LYS A 620 -22.27 20.43 18.72
CA LYS A 620 -20.92 20.14 19.24
C LYS A 620 -20.87 18.67 19.63
N VAL A 621 -19.91 17.94 19.06
CA VAL A 621 -19.71 16.51 19.31
C VAL A 621 -18.31 16.32 19.87
N ASN A 622 -18.23 15.87 21.13
CA ASN A 622 -16.96 15.57 21.80
C ASN A 622 -16.70 14.07 21.74
N VAL A 623 -15.55 13.69 21.21
CA VAL A 623 -15.13 12.29 21.01
C VAL A 623 -13.91 12.01 21.87
N LEU A 624 -13.95 10.94 22.65
CA LEU A 624 -12.80 10.45 23.41
C LEU A 624 -12.31 9.14 22.78
N LEU A 625 -11.13 9.16 22.18
CA LEU A 625 -10.52 7.97 21.59
C LEU A 625 -9.88 7.13 22.70
N ASN A 626 -10.42 5.94 22.93
CA ASN A 626 -9.83 4.96 23.85
C ASN A 626 -8.59 4.27 23.27
#